data_AF-H6N7L1-F1
#
_entry.id   AF-H6N7L1-F1
#
_cell.length_a   1.000
_cell.length_b   1.000
_cell.length_c   1.000
_cell.angle_alpha   90.00
_cell.angle_beta   90.00
_cell.angle_gamma   90.00
#
_symmetry.space_group_name_H-M   'P 1'
#
loop_
_entity.id
_entity.type
_entity.pdbx_description
1 polymer ?
#
loop_
_entity_poly.entity_id
_entity_poly.type
_entity_poly.pdbx_seq_one_letter_code
_entity_poly.pdbx_strand_id
1 'polypeptide(L)'
;MKSLFFKGLAGVAATGTVAAGGFFVLQNVNKPVDVKSRLIWEGYTVADVSKDGVWRAIYLARHNLEGFSSFASGSSKSEAGPSIKRECSSLLSVSASDSKYEDSYEKAKKWCLRPELTTIEMQFDFEDREFASGDDDFKNLFTLNKGSEDFVNSIKTSASDFSNTTPLDTAHGKVKTWCESLKVKAPHGDDLKRAKAWCTRPDATLSGFMDKQGFKTVPEGGWAAKFSSLKSEGKDSSLDTDIGTTQDNGGADKLKQWCNGKNLNTAKIHSLGDDLGKLKSRCFVSK
;
A
#
# COMPACT_ATOMS: atom_id res chain seq x y z
N MET A 1 27.59 -13.00 13.61
CA MET A 1 26.54 -12.38 12.76
C MET A 1 25.28 -13.23 12.86
N LYS A 2 24.33 -12.84 13.71
CA LYS A 2 23.04 -13.53 13.84
C LYS A 2 22.02 -12.75 13.01
N SER A 3 21.54 -13.39 11.95
CA SER A 3 20.42 -12.93 11.13
C SER A 3 19.20 -12.73 12.02
N LEU A 4 18.68 -11.50 12.11
CA LEU A 4 17.37 -11.23 12.68
C LEU A 4 16.33 -11.59 11.61
N PHE A 5 16.02 -12.89 11.54
CA PHE A 5 14.84 -13.41 10.86
C PHE A 5 13.59 -12.82 11.55
N PHE A 6 12.91 -11.91 10.87
CA PHE A 6 11.57 -11.48 11.24
C PHE A 6 10.59 -12.64 11.00
N LYS A 7 10.40 -13.46 12.02
CA LYS A 7 9.32 -14.44 12.10
C LYS A 7 8.05 -13.72 12.58
N GLY A 8 7.01 -13.77 11.75
CA GLY A 8 5.62 -13.85 12.21
C GLY A 8 4.95 -12.55 12.61
N LEU A 9 4.16 -12.01 11.69
CA LEU A 9 2.80 -11.56 12.01
C LEU A 9 1.88 -12.27 11.02
N ALA A 10 1.36 -13.41 11.46
CA ALA A 10 0.20 -14.04 10.84
C ALA A 10 -0.97 -13.07 11.03
N GLY A 11 -1.11 -12.14 10.08
CA GLY A 11 -2.37 -11.46 9.88
C GLY A 11 -3.40 -12.54 9.63
N VAL A 12 -4.46 -12.54 10.42
CA VAL A 12 -5.67 -13.32 10.15
C VAL A 12 -6.12 -12.92 8.75
N ALA A 13 -5.73 -13.70 7.75
CA ALA A 13 -6.42 -13.72 6.50
C ALA A 13 -7.82 -14.16 6.88
N ALA A 14 -8.78 -13.23 6.86
CA ALA A 14 -10.18 -13.60 6.78
C ALA A 14 -10.31 -14.39 5.49
N THR A 15 -10.10 -15.70 5.58
CA THR A 15 -10.58 -16.68 4.62
C THR A 15 -12.08 -16.50 4.65
N GLY A 16 -12.57 -15.69 3.72
CA GLY A 16 -13.97 -15.64 3.35
C GLY A 16 -14.34 -17.02 2.81
N THR A 17 -14.55 -17.97 3.72
CA THR A 17 -15.44 -19.07 3.47
C THR A 17 -16.79 -18.39 3.24
N VAL A 18 -17.20 -18.34 1.98
CA VAL A 18 -18.60 -18.18 1.64
C VAL A 18 -19.30 -19.38 2.27
N ALA A 19 -19.79 -19.19 3.51
CA ALA A 19 -20.83 -20.02 4.06
C ALA A 19 -22.09 -19.76 3.22
N ALA A 20 -22.16 -20.40 2.05
CA ALA A 20 -23.29 -20.37 1.14
C ALA A 20 -24.52 -21.12 1.70
N GLY A 21 -24.55 -21.43 3.01
CA GLY A 21 -25.59 -22.24 3.65
C GLY A 21 -26.48 -21.51 4.64
N GLY A 22 -26.26 -20.22 4.95
CA GLY A 22 -26.99 -19.54 6.03
C GLY A 22 -27.72 -18.23 5.67
N PHE A 23 -27.43 -17.62 4.52
CA PHE A 23 -27.92 -16.26 4.23
C PHE A 23 -29.33 -16.20 3.61
N PHE A 24 -29.92 -17.34 3.23
CA PHE A 24 -31.22 -17.37 2.54
C PHE A 24 -32.45 -17.38 3.47
N VAL A 25 -32.30 -17.51 4.79
CA VAL A 25 -33.47 -17.64 5.70
C VAL A 25 -34.03 -16.27 6.16
N LEU A 26 -33.35 -15.15 5.91
CA LEU A 26 -33.78 -13.81 6.37
C LEU A 26 -34.33 -12.89 5.26
N GLN A 27 -34.35 -13.30 3.99
CA GLN A 27 -34.76 -12.43 2.86
C GLN A 27 -36.29 -12.19 2.75
N ASN A 28 -37.11 -12.82 3.61
CA ASN A 28 -38.58 -12.73 3.55
C ASN A 28 -39.21 -11.65 4.43
N VAL A 29 -38.44 -10.82 5.14
CA VAL A 29 -39.03 -9.98 6.20
C VAL A 29 -39.22 -8.50 5.83
N ASN A 30 -38.56 -7.95 4.80
CA ASN A 30 -38.81 -6.56 4.39
C ASN A 30 -38.70 -6.37 2.86
N LYS A 31 -39.73 -5.77 2.26
CA LYS A 31 -39.67 -5.33 0.85
C LYS A 31 -38.57 -4.28 0.70
N PRO A 32 -37.82 -4.27 -0.42
CA PRO A 32 -36.86 -3.23 -0.72
C PRO A 32 -37.51 -1.83 -0.67
N VAL A 33 -36.84 -0.90 0.01
CA VAL A 33 -37.31 0.48 0.18
C VAL A 33 -36.63 1.45 -0.78
N ASP A 34 -35.52 1.03 -1.37
CA ASP A 34 -34.68 1.79 -2.29
C ASP A 34 -33.96 0.84 -3.29
N VAL A 35 -33.25 1.41 -4.26
CA VAL A 35 -32.53 0.64 -5.29
C VAL A 35 -31.44 -0.23 -4.66
N LYS A 36 -30.70 0.29 -3.68
CA LYS A 36 -29.62 -0.43 -3.00
C LYS A 36 -30.12 -1.71 -2.30
N SER A 37 -31.20 -1.59 -1.52
CA SER A 37 -31.80 -2.72 -0.81
C SER A 37 -32.35 -3.76 -1.77
N ARG A 38 -32.88 -3.36 -2.93
CA ARG A 38 -33.29 -4.32 -3.97
C ARG A 38 -32.11 -5.07 -4.56
N LEU A 39 -31.04 -4.38 -4.95
CA LEU A 39 -29.83 -5.03 -5.47
C LEU A 39 -29.26 -6.06 -4.46
N ILE A 40 -29.20 -5.69 -3.18
CA ILE A 40 -28.74 -6.60 -2.12
C ILE A 40 -29.71 -7.77 -1.92
N TRP A 41 -31.01 -7.51 -1.93
CA TRP A 41 -32.05 -8.53 -1.81
C TRP A 41 -31.97 -9.57 -2.95
N GLU A 42 -31.63 -9.14 -4.16
CA GLU A 42 -31.40 -10.02 -5.32
C GLU A 42 -30.01 -10.70 -5.31
N GLY A 43 -29.18 -10.45 -4.29
CA GLY A 43 -27.87 -11.10 -4.11
C GLY A 43 -26.70 -10.37 -4.78
N TYR A 44 -26.90 -9.16 -5.30
CA TYR A 44 -25.80 -8.36 -5.85
C TYR A 44 -24.96 -7.71 -4.74
N THR A 45 -23.65 -7.61 -4.99
CA THR A 45 -22.75 -6.84 -4.13
C THR A 45 -22.62 -5.41 -4.68
N VAL A 46 -23.19 -4.45 -3.98
CA VAL A 46 -23.10 -3.03 -4.33
C VAL A 46 -21.71 -2.47 -4.00
N ALA A 47 -21.22 -1.55 -4.82
CA ALA A 47 -19.97 -0.85 -4.58
C ALA A 47 -19.99 -0.05 -3.26
N ASP A 48 -18.87 -0.05 -2.55
CA ASP A 48 -18.76 0.65 -1.27
C ASP A 48 -18.52 2.15 -1.49
N VAL A 49 -19.56 2.95 -1.25
CA VAL A 49 -19.53 4.42 -1.35
C VAL A 49 -18.56 5.09 -0.39
N SER A 50 -18.09 4.40 0.65
CA SER A 50 -17.09 4.95 1.57
C SER A 50 -15.66 4.86 1.03
N LYS A 51 -15.40 3.99 0.04
CA LYS A 51 -14.05 3.72 -0.48
C LYS A 51 -13.85 4.34 -1.85
N ASP A 52 -12.92 5.29 -1.94
CA ASP A 52 -12.64 5.98 -3.20
C ASP A 52 -12.04 5.04 -4.26
N GLY A 53 -11.27 4.05 -3.81
CA GLY A 53 -10.63 3.04 -4.63
C GLY A 53 -11.55 2.14 -5.43
N VAL A 54 -12.74 1.85 -4.89
CA VAL A 54 -13.75 1.04 -5.57
C VAL A 54 -14.18 1.70 -6.88
N TRP A 55 -14.28 3.03 -6.90
CA TRP A 55 -14.73 3.78 -8.08
C TRP A 55 -13.66 3.83 -9.17
N ARG A 56 -12.38 3.91 -8.79
CA ARG A 56 -11.25 3.76 -9.72
C ARG A 56 -11.24 2.35 -10.35
N ALA A 57 -11.48 1.31 -9.55
CA ALA A 57 -11.58 -0.06 -10.05
C ALA A 57 -12.80 -0.26 -10.99
N ILE A 58 -13.95 0.36 -10.69
CA ILE A 58 -15.12 0.34 -11.58
C ILE A 58 -14.80 0.98 -12.92
N TYR A 59 -14.14 2.14 -12.92
CA TYR A 59 -13.69 2.77 -14.17
C TYR A 59 -12.83 1.79 -14.98
N LEU A 60 -11.79 1.22 -14.37
CA LEU A 60 -10.90 0.29 -15.07
C LEU A 60 -11.65 -0.91 -15.65
N ALA A 61 -12.64 -1.46 -14.93
CA ALA A 61 -13.41 -2.61 -15.37
C ALA A 61 -14.46 -2.27 -16.45
N ARG A 62 -14.98 -1.03 -16.50
CA ARG A 62 -16.21 -0.70 -17.24
C ARG A 62 -16.10 0.44 -18.24
N HIS A 63 -15.00 1.21 -18.26
CA HIS A 63 -14.87 2.41 -19.11
C HIS A 63 -15.01 2.14 -20.61
N ASN A 64 -14.69 0.92 -21.06
CA ASN A 64 -14.81 0.50 -22.45
C ASN A 64 -16.21 -0.04 -22.83
N LEU A 65 -17.14 -0.11 -21.87
CA LEU A 65 -18.50 -0.59 -22.14
C LEU A 65 -19.35 0.52 -22.76
N GLU A 66 -20.24 0.14 -23.67
CA GLU A 66 -21.14 1.07 -24.34
C GLU A 66 -22.03 1.83 -23.33
N GLY A 67 -22.09 3.16 -23.51
CA GLY A 67 -22.85 4.07 -22.68
C GLY A 67 -22.13 4.54 -21.41
N PHE A 68 -20.88 4.12 -21.16
CA PHE A 68 -20.12 4.56 -20.00
C PHE A 68 -19.81 6.07 -20.04
N SER A 69 -19.41 6.60 -21.20
CA SER A 69 -19.11 8.03 -21.37
C SER A 69 -20.32 8.93 -21.14
N SER A 70 -21.54 8.43 -21.39
CA SER A 70 -22.79 9.12 -21.06
C SER A 70 -23.16 9.00 -19.58
N PHE A 71 -22.62 8.00 -18.88
CA PHE A 71 -22.87 7.76 -17.47
C PHE A 71 -21.90 8.54 -16.57
N ALA A 72 -20.61 8.56 -16.89
CA ALA A 72 -19.60 9.24 -16.08
C ALA A 72 -18.64 10.05 -16.95
N SER A 73 -18.31 11.26 -16.49
CA SER A 73 -17.33 12.13 -17.14
C SER A 73 -15.93 11.86 -16.63
N GLY A 74 -14.93 11.89 -17.50
CA GLY A 74 -13.51 11.80 -17.15
C GLY A 74 -12.73 10.95 -18.14
N SER A 75 -11.46 11.28 -18.35
CA SER A 75 -10.57 10.57 -19.28
C SER A 75 -9.65 9.55 -18.59
N SER A 76 -9.61 9.59 -17.25
CA SER A 76 -8.79 8.72 -16.41
C SER A 76 -9.56 8.24 -15.19
N LYS A 77 -9.07 7.17 -14.55
CA LYS A 77 -9.67 6.61 -13.32
C LYS A 77 -9.75 7.63 -12.18
N SER A 78 -8.79 8.54 -12.09
CA SER A 78 -8.75 9.58 -11.06
C SER A 78 -9.78 10.69 -11.30
N GLU A 79 -10.04 11.03 -12.56
CA GLU A 79 -11.06 12.02 -12.94
C GLU A 79 -12.48 11.44 -12.87
N ALA A 80 -12.65 10.22 -13.37
CA ALA A 80 -13.96 9.59 -13.48
C ALA A 80 -14.46 9.03 -12.14
N GLY A 81 -13.57 8.56 -11.26
CA GLY A 81 -13.93 7.98 -9.96
C GLY A 81 -14.93 8.82 -9.15
N PRO A 82 -14.68 10.11 -8.91
CA PRO A 82 -15.62 11.00 -8.23
C PRO A 82 -16.97 11.15 -8.95
N SER A 83 -16.99 11.16 -10.29
CA SER A 83 -18.22 11.22 -11.09
C SER A 83 -19.05 9.94 -10.91
N ILE A 84 -18.41 8.78 -11.06
CA ILE A 84 -19.06 7.46 -10.87
C ILE A 84 -19.64 7.35 -9.46
N LYS A 85 -18.86 7.73 -8.44
CA LYS A 85 -19.29 7.73 -7.04
C LYS A 85 -20.57 8.55 -6.84
N ARG A 86 -20.60 9.76 -7.42
CA ARG A 86 -21.75 10.68 -7.31
C ARG A 86 -23.00 10.10 -7.97
N GLU A 87 -22.87 9.65 -9.22
CA GLU A 87 -23.98 9.06 -9.96
C GLU A 87 -24.52 7.82 -9.26
N CYS A 88 -23.63 6.92 -8.83
CA CYS A 88 -24.03 5.73 -8.10
C CYS A 88 -24.67 6.03 -6.75
N SER A 89 -24.17 7.02 -6.01
CA SER A 89 -24.78 7.41 -4.72
C SER A 89 -26.21 7.94 -4.93
N SER A 90 -26.44 8.68 -6.03
CA SER A 90 -27.77 9.16 -6.42
C SER A 90 -28.70 8.00 -6.77
N LEU A 91 -28.28 7.13 -7.71
CA LEU A 91 -29.10 6.00 -8.18
C LEU A 91 -29.46 5.02 -7.07
N LEU A 92 -28.51 4.70 -6.20
CA LEU A 92 -28.71 3.74 -5.10
C LEU A 92 -29.69 4.22 -4.03
N SER A 93 -29.88 5.53 -3.92
CA SER A 93 -30.75 6.16 -2.90
C SER A 93 -32.18 6.39 -3.39
N VAL A 94 -32.49 6.09 -4.66
CA VAL A 94 -33.83 6.26 -5.22
C VAL A 94 -34.81 5.29 -4.55
N SER A 95 -35.91 5.82 -4.01
CA SER A 95 -36.91 5.05 -3.28
C SER A 95 -37.77 4.20 -4.22
N ALA A 96 -38.26 3.06 -3.72
CA ALA A 96 -39.17 2.16 -4.42
C ALA A 96 -40.50 2.82 -4.87
N SER A 97 -40.89 3.95 -4.27
CA SER A 97 -42.07 4.72 -4.67
C SER A 97 -41.80 5.78 -5.74
N ASP A 98 -40.54 6.02 -6.11
CA ASP A 98 -40.18 7.04 -7.11
C ASP A 98 -40.48 6.54 -8.53
N SER A 99 -40.99 7.41 -9.41
CA SER A 99 -41.27 7.06 -10.79
C SER A 99 -40.03 6.67 -11.59
N LYS A 100 -38.83 7.06 -11.14
CA LYS A 100 -37.53 6.74 -11.74
C LYS A 100 -36.91 5.46 -11.18
N TYR A 101 -37.59 4.75 -10.29
CA TYR A 101 -37.04 3.61 -9.57
C TYR A 101 -36.47 2.52 -10.50
N GLU A 102 -37.24 2.07 -11.49
CA GLU A 102 -36.81 1.00 -12.40
C GLU A 102 -35.64 1.42 -13.30
N ASP A 103 -35.67 2.63 -13.87
CA ASP A 103 -34.54 3.17 -14.66
C ASP A 103 -33.28 3.30 -13.80
N SER A 104 -33.44 3.74 -12.54
CA SER A 104 -32.32 3.89 -11.61
C SER A 104 -31.75 2.53 -11.20
N TYR A 105 -32.61 1.54 -10.99
CA TYR A 105 -32.23 0.17 -10.70
C TYR A 105 -31.42 -0.45 -11.83
N GLU A 106 -31.88 -0.36 -13.08
CA GLU A 106 -31.15 -0.91 -14.23
C GLU A 106 -29.78 -0.23 -14.44
N LYS A 107 -29.71 1.10 -14.28
CA LYS A 107 -28.44 1.84 -14.31
C LYS A 107 -27.52 1.44 -13.16
N ALA A 108 -28.03 1.33 -11.94
CA ALA A 108 -27.25 0.94 -10.78
C ALA A 108 -26.72 -0.49 -10.89
N LYS A 109 -27.54 -1.41 -11.41
CA LYS A 109 -27.13 -2.78 -11.73
C LYS A 109 -26.00 -2.80 -12.76
N LYS A 110 -26.09 -1.95 -13.79
CA LYS A 110 -25.08 -1.86 -14.85
C LYS A 110 -23.79 -1.18 -14.41
N TRP A 111 -23.78 -0.24 -13.48
CA TRP A 111 -22.60 0.61 -13.20
C TRP A 111 -22.12 0.64 -11.75
N CYS A 112 -22.99 0.36 -10.78
CA CYS A 112 -22.75 0.60 -9.36
C CYS A 112 -22.53 -0.66 -8.53
N LEU A 113 -22.38 -1.80 -9.21
CA LEU A 113 -22.02 -3.06 -8.58
C LEU A 113 -20.50 -3.15 -8.40
N ARG A 114 -20.09 -3.92 -7.40
CA ARG A 114 -18.69 -4.28 -7.19
C ARG A 114 -18.13 -4.91 -8.48
N PRO A 115 -17.02 -4.39 -9.03
CA PRO A 115 -16.43 -4.93 -10.24
C PRO A 115 -15.75 -6.26 -9.93
N GLU A 116 -15.70 -7.13 -10.94
CA GLU A 116 -14.76 -8.24 -10.94
C GLU A 116 -13.35 -7.69 -11.14
N LEU A 117 -12.43 -8.05 -10.26
CA LEU A 117 -11.06 -7.58 -10.30
C LEU A 117 -10.26 -8.54 -11.17
N THR A 118 -9.93 -8.13 -12.38
CA THR A 118 -9.20 -8.97 -13.36
C THR A 118 -7.72 -8.67 -13.40
N THR A 119 -7.27 -7.54 -12.84
CA THR A 119 -5.86 -7.14 -12.82
C THR A 119 -5.37 -6.73 -11.42
N ILE A 120 -4.06 -6.83 -11.19
CA ILE A 120 -3.42 -6.34 -9.96
C ILE A 120 -3.65 -4.83 -9.79
N GLU A 121 -3.65 -4.04 -10.88
CA GLU A 121 -3.96 -2.61 -10.80
C GLU A 121 -5.36 -2.35 -10.24
N MET A 122 -6.37 -3.08 -10.73
CA MET A 122 -7.72 -2.98 -10.18
C MET A 122 -7.77 -3.37 -8.70
N GLN A 123 -7.02 -4.41 -8.30
CA GLN A 123 -6.93 -4.83 -6.90
C GLN A 123 -6.28 -3.75 -6.02
N PHE A 124 -5.23 -3.09 -6.50
CA PHE A 124 -4.58 -1.99 -5.79
C PHE A 124 -5.54 -0.81 -5.62
N ASP A 125 -6.19 -0.39 -6.70
CA ASP A 125 -7.20 0.66 -6.64
C ASP A 125 -8.30 0.29 -5.65
N PHE A 126 -8.87 -0.92 -5.74
CA PHE A 126 -9.93 -1.39 -4.85
C PHE A 126 -9.52 -1.42 -3.35
N GLU A 127 -8.25 -1.66 -3.05
CA GLU A 127 -7.69 -1.64 -1.69
C GLU A 127 -7.22 -0.26 -1.21
N ASP A 128 -7.45 0.79 -1.99
CA ASP A 128 -6.90 2.14 -1.75
C ASP A 128 -5.37 2.13 -1.54
N ARG A 129 -4.71 1.29 -2.35
CA ARG A 129 -3.26 1.14 -2.40
C ARG A 129 -2.73 1.76 -3.68
N GLU A 130 -1.69 2.57 -3.55
CA GLU A 130 -1.04 3.20 -4.70
C GLU A 130 0.18 2.38 -5.13
N PHE A 131 0.36 2.25 -6.45
CA PHE A 131 1.63 1.85 -7.02
C PHE A 131 2.65 2.98 -6.86
N ALA A 132 3.93 2.61 -6.73
CA ALA A 132 5.02 3.55 -6.95
C ALA A 132 4.88 4.17 -8.35
N SER A 133 5.06 5.48 -8.46
CA SER A 133 4.86 6.21 -9.71
C SER A 133 5.99 7.19 -10.02
N GLY A 134 6.63 7.76 -8.99
CA GLY A 134 7.76 8.66 -9.14
C GLY A 134 9.10 7.94 -9.11
N ASP A 135 10.13 8.53 -9.71
CA ASP A 135 11.48 7.97 -9.69
C ASP A 135 12.00 7.77 -8.26
N ASP A 136 11.71 8.71 -7.36
CA ASP A 136 12.05 8.59 -5.95
C ASP A 136 11.38 7.39 -5.26
N ASP A 137 10.15 7.04 -5.65
CA ASP A 137 9.44 5.88 -5.10
C ASP A 137 10.18 4.60 -5.47
N PHE A 138 10.57 4.46 -6.73
CA PHE A 138 11.33 3.30 -7.21
C PHE A 138 12.75 3.24 -6.63
N LYS A 139 13.40 4.41 -6.47
CA LYS A 139 14.68 4.51 -5.74
C LYS A 139 14.54 4.08 -4.29
N ASN A 140 13.47 4.51 -3.61
CA ASN A 140 13.17 4.10 -2.23
C ASN A 140 12.89 2.60 -2.15
N LEU A 141 12.09 2.05 -3.06
CA LEU A 141 11.78 0.62 -3.13
C LEU A 141 13.04 -0.23 -3.30
N PHE A 142 13.94 0.14 -4.22
CA PHE A 142 15.22 -0.54 -4.38
C PHE A 142 16.04 -0.47 -3.09
N THR A 143 16.23 0.72 -2.52
CA THR A 143 17.03 0.89 -1.30
C THR A 143 16.47 0.09 -0.12
N LEU A 144 15.14 0.00 0.02
CA LEU A 144 14.49 -0.76 1.08
C LEU A 144 14.61 -2.28 0.90
N ASN A 145 14.64 -2.77 -0.35
CA ASN A 145 14.50 -4.20 -0.65
C ASN A 145 15.75 -4.84 -1.26
N LYS A 146 16.80 -4.09 -1.61
CA LYS A 146 18.03 -4.63 -2.24
C LYS A 146 18.73 -5.73 -1.42
N GLY A 147 18.47 -5.81 -0.11
CA GLY A 147 18.97 -6.90 0.75
C GLY A 147 18.17 -8.21 0.69
N SER A 148 17.00 -8.22 0.03
CA SER A 148 16.17 -9.42 -0.14
C SER A 148 16.53 -10.15 -1.44
N GLU A 149 16.97 -11.40 -1.31
CA GLU A 149 17.25 -12.26 -2.47
C GLU A 149 16.00 -12.49 -3.32
N ASP A 150 14.83 -12.68 -2.70
CA ASP A 150 13.57 -12.88 -3.42
C ASP A 150 13.20 -11.67 -4.28
N PHE A 151 13.42 -10.45 -3.78
CA PHE A 151 13.22 -9.22 -4.54
C PHE A 151 14.16 -9.15 -5.74
N VAL A 152 15.47 -9.37 -5.51
CA VAL A 152 16.48 -9.35 -6.57
C VAL A 152 16.19 -10.40 -7.64
N ASN A 153 15.88 -11.63 -7.24
CA ASN A 153 15.57 -12.72 -8.15
C ASN A 153 14.28 -12.48 -8.93
N SER A 154 13.30 -11.82 -8.34
CA SER A 154 12.05 -11.48 -9.03
C SER A 154 12.23 -10.46 -10.13
N ILE A 155 13.13 -9.49 -9.97
CA ILE A 155 13.43 -8.51 -11.02
C ILE A 155 14.33 -9.11 -12.10
N LYS A 156 15.25 -10.03 -11.71
CA LYS A 156 16.12 -10.76 -12.65
C LYS A 156 15.36 -11.53 -13.74
N THR A 157 14.11 -11.92 -13.49
CA THR A 157 13.27 -12.55 -14.53
C THR A 157 12.98 -11.62 -15.71
N SER A 158 13.10 -10.30 -15.51
CA SER A 158 12.91 -9.26 -16.54
C SER A 158 14.20 -8.52 -16.92
N ALA A 159 15.21 -8.50 -16.03
CA ALA A 159 16.49 -7.85 -16.25
C ALA A 159 17.62 -8.69 -15.62
N SER A 160 18.21 -9.60 -16.40
CA SER A 160 19.14 -10.63 -15.92
C SER A 160 20.40 -10.10 -15.23
N ASP A 161 20.84 -8.89 -15.57
CA ASP A 161 21.98 -8.18 -15.00
C ASP A 161 21.64 -7.41 -13.70
N PHE A 162 20.40 -7.48 -13.22
CA PHE A 162 19.99 -6.83 -11.97
C PHE A 162 20.62 -7.50 -10.73
N SER A 163 21.06 -6.69 -9.77
CA SER A 163 21.68 -7.14 -8.52
C SER A 163 21.42 -6.15 -7.38
N ASN A 164 21.76 -6.57 -6.15
CA ASN A 164 21.76 -5.69 -4.97
C ASN A 164 22.80 -4.55 -5.03
N THR A 165 23.78 -4.65 -5.95
CA THR A 165 24.83 -3.66 -6.20
C THR A 165 24.57 -2.80 -7.43
N THR A 166 23.43 -2.99 -8.12
CA THR A 166 23.07 -2.18 -9.30
C THR A 166 23.03 -0.69 -8.92
N PRO A 167 23.68 0.20 -9.69
CA PRO A 167 23.64 1.63 -9.44
C PRO A 167 22.20 2.15 -9.35
N LEU A 168 21.92 3.06 -8.41
CA LEU A 168 20.57 3.52 -8.10
C LEU A 168 19.85 4.11 -9.34
N ASP A 169 20.58 4.83 -10.18
CA ASP A 169 20.04 5.44 -11.41
C ASP A 169 19.70 4.41 -12.50
N THR A 170 20.25 3.19 -12.43
CA THR A 170 19.85 2.09 -13.31
C THR A 170 18.78 1.21 -12.65
N ALA A 171 18.92 0.98 -11.34
CA ALA A 171 18.05 0.09 -10.58
C ALA A 171 16.59 0.56 -10.61
N HIS A 172 16.33 1.86 -10.41
CA HIS A 172 14.97 2.38 -10.35
C HIS A 172 14.21 2.16 -11.67
N GLY A 173 14.85 2.32 -12.82
CA GLY A 173 14.24 2.06 -14.13
C GLY A 173 13.85 0.58 -14.30
N LYS A 174 14.71 -0.34 -13.85
CA LYS A 174 14.43 -1.79 -13.89
C LYS A 174 13.29 -2.18 -12.95
N VAL A 175 13.28 -1.65 -11.73
CA VAL A 175 12.19 -1.85 -10.75
C VAL A 175 10.87 -1.30 -11.31
N LYS A 176 10.89 -0.11 -11.92
CA LYS A 176 9.72 0.50 -12.55
C LYS A 176 9.14 -0.38 -13.65
N THR A 177 9.96 -0.78 -14.62
CA THR A 177 9.52 -1.66 -15.72
C THR A 177 8.94 -2.98 -15.19
N TRP A 178 9.58 -3.59 -14.20
CA TRP A 178 9.09 -4.81 -13.59
C TRP A 178 7.73 -4.60 -12.90
N CYS A 179 7.57 -3.54 -12.11
CA CYS A 179 6.30 -3.21 -11.47
C CYS A 179 5.16 -2.90 -12.45
N GLU A 180 5.45 -2.18 -13.54
CA GLU A 180 4.46 -1.92 -14.61
C GLU A 180 4.01 -3.23 -15.28
N SER A 181 4.91 -4.18 -15.46
CA SER A 181 4.56 -5.50 -16.01
C SER A 181 3.60 -6.30 -15.11
N LEU A 182 3.59 -6.03 -13.80
CA LEU A 182 2.69 -6.69 -12.85
C LEU A 182 1.28 -6.12 -12.88
N LYS A 183 1.09 -4.84 -13.24
CA LYS A 183 -0.23 -4.18 -13.19
C LYS A 183 -1.31 -4.92 -13.97
N VAL A 184 -0.95 -5.48 -15.12
CA VAL A 184 -1.87 -6.17 -16.04
C VAL A 184 -2.06 -7.66 -15.72
N LYS A 185 -1.30 -8.21 -14.77
CA LYS A 185 -1.43 -9.61 -14.38
C LYS A 185 -2.65 -9.85 -13.52
N ALA A 186 -3.08 -11.10 -13.43
CA ALA A 186 -4.23 -11.47 -12.62
C ALA A 186 -3.98 -11.21 -11.11
N PRO A 187 -5.00 -10.79 -10.33
CA PRO A 187 -4.84 -10.34 -8.95
C PRO A 187 -4.84 -11.49 -7.95
N HIS A 188 -4.00 -12.50 -8.20
CA HIS A 188 -3.84 -13.64 -7.31
C HIS A 188 -2.44 -14.24 -7.45
N GLY A 189 -2.14 -15.23 -6.59
CA GLY A 189 -0.86 -15.93 -6.61
C GLY A 189 0.33 -15.06 -6.19
N ASP A 190 1.51 -15.42 -6.67
CA ASP A 190 2.76 -14.79 -6.23
C ASP A 190 2.99 -13.43 -6.85
N ASP A 191 2.47 -13.17 -8.06
CA ASP A 191 2.57 -11.85 -8.68
C ASP A 191 1.86 -10.77 -7.85
N LEU A 192 0.67 -11.05 -7.31
CA LEU A 192 0.00 -10.12 -6.40
C LEU A 192 0.79 -9.92 -5.10
N LYS A 193 1.32 -10.99 -4.51
CA LYS A 193 2.12 -10.89 -3.27
C LYS A 193 3.36 -10.00 -3.49
N ARG A 194 4.07 -10.22 -4.60
CA ARG A 194 5.27 -9.46 -4.99
C ARG A 194 4.94 -8.01 -5.31
N ALA A 195 3.84 -7.74 -6.03
CA ALA A 195 3.38 -6.38 -6.27
C ALA A 195 3.08 -5.65 -4.95
N LYS A 196 2.32 -6.27 -4.04
CA LYS A 196 2.00 -5.69 -2.73
C LYS A 196 3.26 -5.41 -1.90
N ALA A 197 4.24 -6.31 -1.94
CA ALA A 197 5.48 -6.17 -1.18
C ALA A 197 6.42 -5.11 -1.76
N TRP A 198 6.57 -5.04 -3.08
CA TRP A 198 7.69 -4.33 -3.72
C TRP A 198 7.32 -3.31 -4.79
N CYS A 199 6.03 -3.14 -5.09
CA CYS A 199 5.54 -2.13 -6.02
C CYS A 199 4.55 -1.14 -5.39
N THR A 200 4.18 -1.36 -4.12
CA THR A 200 3.42 -0.37 -3.35
C THR A 200 4.25 0.89 -3.16
N ARG A 201 3.64 2.05 -3.35
CA ARG A 201 4.26 3.35 -3.07
C ARG A 201 4.79 3.37 -1.61
N PRO A 202 6.11 3.47 -1.41
CA PRO A 202 6.68 3.56 -0.06
C PRO A 202 6.39 4.94 0.53
N ASP A 203 6.52 5.07 1.85
CA ASP A 203 6.57 6.38 2.48
C ASP A 203 7.73 7.20 1.91
N ALA A 204 7.50 8.51 1.75
CA ALA A 204 8.50 9.42 1.20
C ALA A 204 9.74 9.54 2.09
N THR A 205 9.57 9.34 3.40
CA THR A 205 10.58 9.60 4.43
C THR A 205 10.79 8.37 5.30
N LEU A 206 11.99 8.26 5.91
CA LEU A 206 12.29 7.13 6.78
C LEU A 206 11.40 7.13 8.03
N SER A 207 11.11 8.29 8.62
CA SER A 207 10.20 8.38 9.77
C SER A 207 8.81 7.86 9.45
N GLY A 208 8.22 8.27 8.31
CA GLY A 208 6.90 7.79 7.90
C GLY A 208 6.89 6.28 7.66
N PHE A 209 7.93 5.76 7.01
CA PHE A 209 8.10 4.33 6.79
C PHE A 209 8.16 3.57 8.12
N MET A 210 9.01 4.01 9.05
CA MET A 210 9.21 3.35 10.34
C MET A 210 7.95 3.45 11.23
N ASP A 211 7.21 4.56 11.15
CA ASP A 211 5.95 4.77 11.88
C ASP A 211 4.91 3.70 11.55
N LYS A 212 4.72 3.41 10.25
CA LYS A 212 3.83 2.35 9.76
C LYS A 212 4.31 0.94 10.13
N GLN A 213 5.61 0.76 10.34
CA GLN A 213 6.19 -0.50 10.82
C GLN A 213 6.08 -0.65 12.35
N GLY A 214 5.41 0.28 13.05
CA GLY A 214 5.24 0.21 14.50
C GLY A 214 6.43 0.73 15.30
N PHE A 215 7.31 1.52 14.67
CA PHE A 215 8.43 2.17 15.35
C PHE A 215 8.19 3.67 15.47
N LYS A 216 8.84 4.32 16.43
CA LYS A 216 8.86 5.78 16.60
C LYS A 216 10.30 6.24 16.78
N THR A 217 10.57 7.51 16.51
CA THR A 217 11.88 8.08 16.83
C THR A 217 12.15 7.98 18.33
N VAL A 218 13.42 7.88 18.70
CA VAL A 218 13.81 7.87 20.12
C VAL A 218 13.29 9.16 20.78
N PRO A 219 12.50 9.07 21.87
CA PRO A 219 11.98 10.24 22.55
C PRO A 219 13.10 11.01 23.26
N GLU A 220 12.85 12.27 23.61
CA GLU A 220 13.84 13.18 24.17
C GLU A 220 14.57 12.62 25.41
N GLY A 221 13.83 11.98 26.33
CA GLY A 221 14.43 11.31 27.51
C GLY A 221 14.99 9.90 27.26
N GLY A 222 14.87 9.37 26.04
CA GLY A 222 15.21 7.99 25.68
C GLY A 222 16.63 7.77 25.16
N TRP A 223 17.38 8.83 24.86
CA TRP A 223 18.68 8.74 24.18
C TRP A 223 19.76 8.05 25.02
N ALA A 224 19.77 8.28 26.33
CA ALA A 224 20.72 7.61 27.23
C ALA A 224 20.53 6.08 27.21
N ALA A 225 19.29 5.62 27.43
CA ALA A 225 18.95 4.20 27.37
C ALA A 225 19.24 3.60 26.00
N LYS A 226 18.92 4.33 24.92
CA LYS A 226 19.20 3.88 23.54
C LYS A 226 20.70 3.71 23.31
N PHE A 227 21.50 4.70 23.66
CA PHE A 227 22.95 4.65 23.51
C PHE A 227 23.56 3.50 24.30
N SER A 228 23.18 3.33 25.58
CA SER A 228 23.61 2.19 26.39
C SER A 228 23.25 0.85 25.76
N SER A 229 22.05 0.72 25.18
CA SER A 229 21.62 -0.52 24.51
C SER A 229 22.47 -0.85 23.28
N LEU A 230 22.92 0.16 22.53
CA LEU A 230 23.76 -0.03 21.34
C LEU A 230 25.21 -0.39 21.71
N LYS A 231 25.71 0.13 22.84
CA LYS A 231 27.04 -0.24 23.36
C LYS A 231 27.07 -1.63 24.00
N SER A 232 25.97 -2.05 24.61
CA SER A 232 25.91 -3.37 25.23
C SER A 232 26.20 -4.47 24.20
N GLU A 233 27.14 -5.36 24.52
CA GLU A 233 27.50 -6.55 23.73
C GLU A 233 28.15 -6.27 22.35
N GLY A 234 28.67 -5.06 22.10
CA GLY A 234 29.35 -4.76 20.83
C GLY A 234 28.42 -4.84 19.61
N LYS A 235 27.11 -4.60 19.82
CA LYS A 235 26.07 -4.69 18.78
C LYS A 235 26.29 -3.71 17.62
N ASP A 236 27.01 -2.63 17.87
CA ASP A 236 27.36 -1.63 16.87
C ASP A 236 28.82 -1.19 17.02
N SER A 237 29.72 -1.96 16.40
CA SER A 237 31.17 -1.70 16.43
C SER A 237 31.58 -0.38 15.77
N SER A 238 30.71 0.21 14.94
CA SER A 238 30.96 1.48 14.25
C SER A 238 30.40 2.70 14.97
N LEU A 239 29.66 2.51 16.07
CA LEU A 239 28.92 3.58 16.74
C LEU A 239 29.83 4.73 17.16
N ASP A 240 30.90 4.44 17.89
CA ASP A 240 31.79 5.46 18.45
C ASP A 240 32.50 6.27 17.35
N THR A 241 32.90 5.60 16.27
CA THR A 241 33.48 6.25 15.08
C THR A 241 32.48 7.17 14.38
N ASP A 242 31.26 6.68 14.16
CA ASP A 242 30.25 7.42 13.38
C ASP A 242 29.72 8.66 14.11
N ILE A 243 29.64 8.62 15.44
CA ILE A 243 29.16 9.76 16.26
C ILE A 243 30.31 10.61 16.81
N GLY A 244 31.57 10.18 16.64
CA GLY A 244 32.77 10.88 17.09
C GLY A 244 32.92 10.93 18.61
N THR A 245 32.78 9.79 19.29
CA THR A 245 32.99 9.63 20.74
C THR A 245 34.26 8.85 21.05
N THR A 246 35.13 9.42 21.90
CA THR A 246 36.40 8.78 22.28
C THR A 246 36.41 8.15 23.67
N GLN A 247 35.62 8.58 24.67
CA GLN A 247 35.49 7.83 25.94
C GLN A 247 34.44 8.31 26.97
N ASP A 248 33.76 9.45 26.83
CA ASP A 248 32.96 10.04 27.94
C ASP A 248 31.44 10.19 27.74
N ASN A 249 30.75 10.45 28.87
CA ASN A 249 29.32 10.58 29.19
C ASN A 249 28.39 11.39 28.23
N GLY A 250 28.89 11.91 27.11
CA GLY A 250 28.12 12.68 26.11
C GLY A 250 27.64 11.85 24.91
N GLY A 251 27.81 10.53 24.91
CA GLY A 251 27.49 9.69 23.75
C GLY A 251 26.00 9.66 23.36
N ALA A 252 25.11 9.81 24.34
CA ALA A 252 23.67 9.95 24.08
C ALA A 252 23.34 11.22 23.28
N ASP A 253 23.95 12.35 23.63
CA ASP A 253 23.73 13.62 22.94
C ASP A 253 24.34 13.61 21.54
N LYS A 254 25.52 13.01 21.36
CA LYS A 254 26.14 12.83 20.05
C LYS A 254 25.32 11.92 19.14
N LEU A 255 24.76 10.82 19.68
CA LEU A 255 23.85 9.95 18.96
C LEU A 255 22.58 10.70 18.51
N LYS A 256 22.00 11.49 19.43
CA LYS A 256 20.86 12.35 19.13
C LYS A 256 21.19 13.35 18.01
N GLN A 257 22.31 14.07 18.12
CA GLN A 257 22.77 15.02 17.11
C GLN A 257 22.99 14.35 15.76
N TRP A 258 23.60 13.17 15.73
CA TRP A 258 23.80 12.39 14.51
C TRP A 258 22.47 12.01 13.86
N CYS A 259 21.51 11.49 14.64
CA CYS A 259 20.17 11.17 14.13
C CYS A 259 19.41 12.41 13.62
N ASN A 260 19.46 13.52 14.37
CA ASN A 260 18.79 14.76 13.99
C ASN A 260 19.40 15.38 12.72
N GLY A 261 20.73 15.32 12.57
CA GLY A 261 21.43 15.81 11.38
C GLY A 261 21.07 15.06 10.09
N LYS A 262 20.43 13.89 10.19
CA LYS A 262 19.98 13.09 9.04
C LYS A 262 18.59 13.47 8.53
N ASN A 263 17.92 14.42 9.20
CA ASN A 263 16.64 14.98 8.76
C ASN A 263 15.58 13.91 8.44
N LEU A 264 15.39 12.92 9.33
CA LEU A 264 14.59 11.71 9.09
C LEU A 264 13.13 11.94 8.64
N ASN A 265 12.59 13.13 8.93
CA ASN A 265 11.24 13.55 8.59
C ASN A 265 11.11 14.18 7.19
N THR A 266 12.23 14.53 6.54
CA THR A 266 12.23 15.21 5.23
C THR A 266 13.19 14.58 4.22
N ALA A 267 14.23 13.88 4.68
CA ALA A 267 15.14 13.15 3.82
C ALA A 267 14.43 11.97 3.14
N LYS A 268 14.69 11.82 1.84
CA LYS A 268 14.20 10.67 1.05
C LYS A 268 14.95 9.42 1.49
N ILE A 269 14.28 8.27 1.54
CA ILE A 269 14.88 7.03 2.04
C ILE A 269 16.14 6.66 1.24
N HIS A 270 16.10 6.78 -0.09
CA HIS A 270 17.24 6.45 -0.94
C HIS A 270 18.45 7.38 -0.76
N SER A 271 18.27 8.63 -0.29
CA SER A 271 19.40 9.54 -0.04
C SER A 271 20.16 9.20 1.26
N LEU A 272 19.62 8.30 2.08
CA LEU A 272 20.27 7.84 3.31
C LEU A 272 21.34 6.77 3.06
N GLY A 273 21.38 6.19 1.84
CA GLY A 273 22.44 5.29 1.39
C GLY A 273 22.77 4.19 2.39
N ASP A 274 24.05 4.06 2.72
CA ASP A 274 24.57 3.05 3.63
C ASP A 274 24.24 3.30 5.10
N ASP A 275 23.84 4.53 5.45
CA ASP A 275 23.39 4.85 6.80
C ASP A 275 22.00 4.30 7.10
N LEU A 276 21.20 3.91 6.09
CA LEU A 276 19.82 3.46 6.30
C LEU A 276 19.72 2.35 7.37
N GLY A 277 20.59 1.34 7.31
CA GLY A 277 20.62 0.26 8.30
C GLY A 277 20.92 0.77 9.71
N LYS A 278 21.90 1.68 9.82
CA LYS A 278 22.29 2.33 11.08
C LYS A 278 21.16 3.21 11.61
N LEU A 279 20.48 3.98 10.76
CA LEU A 279 19.38 4.87 11.18
C LEU A 279 18.21 4.08 11.74
N LYS A 280 17.83 2.97 11.09
CA LYS A 280 16.76 2.08 11.58
C LYS A 280 17.08 1.54 12.98
N SER A 281 18.33 1.12 13.23
CA SER A 281 18.72 0.56 14.52
C SER A 281 19.00 1.62 15.59
N ARG A 282 19.53 2.79 15.23
CA ARG A 282 20.01 3.82 16.15
C ARG A 282 18.97 4.86 16.53
N CYS A 283 18.14 5.28 15.58
CA CYS A 283 17.27 6.45 15.74
C CYS A 283 15.81 6.10 16.05
N PHE A 284 15.43 4.82 16.01
CA PHE A 284 14.07 4.35 16.24
C PHE A 284 13.97 3.33 17.39
N VAL A 285 12.80 3.29 18.01
CA VAL A 285 12.38 2.34 19.05
C VAL A 285 11.00 1.80 18.71
N SER A 286 10.65 0.60 19.17
CA SER A 286 9.29 0.07 19.05
C SER A 286 8.30 1.01 19.73
N LYS A 287 7.11 1.15 19.18
CA LYS A 287 6.02 1.93 19.78
C LYS A 287 5.58 1.35 21.12
#